data_AF-A0A948HWY1-F1
#
_entry.id   AF-A0A948HWY1-F1
#
_cell.length_a   1.000
_cell.length_b   1.000
_cell.length_c   1.000
_cell.angle_alpha   90.00
_cell.angle_beta   90.00
_cell.angle_gamma   90.00
#
_symmetry.space_group_name_H-M   'P 1'
#
loop_
_entity.id
_entity.type
_entity.pdbx_description
1 polymer ?
#
loop_
_entity_poly.entity_id
_entity_poly.type
_entity_poly.pdbx_seq_one_letter_code
_entity_poly.pdbx_strand_id
1 'polypeptide(L)'
;MVVLRLMVSTVANTDLTTLIQAIQRCIATTDNPFASEKPDTRQLTINAIERLTGEYCTADITTALTAEAERLTGFTQRCGGMLAYELSLPYREALYNCNAAIAHLQKQSAD
;
A
#
# COMPACT_ATOMS: atom_id res chain seq x y z
N MET A 1 33.91 29.42 12.76
CA MET A 1 32.55 29.88 12.41
C MET A 1 32.12 29.11 11.17
N VAL A 2 31.67 27.86 11.29
CA VAL A 2 30.29 27.36 11.55
C VAL A 2 29.21 27.93 10.63
N VAL A 3 28.43 26.98 10.08
CA VAL A 3 27.08 27.04 9.52
C VAL A 3 26.97 27.24 8.00
N LEU A 4 27.15 26.16 7.24
CA LEU A 4 26.40 25.97 5.99
C LEU A 4 25.14 25.17 6.31
N ARG A 5 24.00 25.81 5.99
CA ARG A 5 22.62 25.44 6.31
C ARG A 5 22.25 24.05 5.79
N LEU A 6 21.77 23.19 6.69
CA LEU A 6 20.79 22.15 6.38
C LEU A 6 19.48 22.84 5.93
N MET A 7 19.17 22.81 4.65
CA MET A 7 17.84 23.13 4.12
C MET A 7 17.48 22.21 2.93
N VAL A 8 17.63 20.90 3.09
CA VAL A 8 17.25 19.93 2.02
C VAL A 8 16.29 18.82 2.49
N SER A 9 15.96 18.67 3.78
CA SER A 9 15.32 17.42 4.25
C SER A 9 13.88 17.50 4.77
N THR A 10 13.13 18.58 4.55
CA THR A 10 11.72 18.67 5.04
C THR A 10 10.67 18.44 3.96
N VAL A 11 10.91 18.82 2.71
CA VAL A 11 9.91 18.67 1.62
C VAL A 11 9.81 17.21 1.14
N ALA A 12 10.94 16.54 0.90
CA ALA A 12 10.96 15.14 0.45
C ALA A 12 10.35 14.16 1.46
N ASN A 13 10.46 14.47 2.76
CA ASN A 13 9.99 13.59 3.84
C ASN A 13 8.47 13.69 4.06
N THR A 14 7.89 14.86 3.77
CA THR A 14 6.44 15.08 3.84
C THR A 14 5.74 14.34 2.70
N ASP A 15 6.34 14.36 1.50
CA ASP A 15 5.77 13.72 0.32
C ASP A 15 5.74 12.20 0.43
N LEU A 16 6.82 11.59 0.92
CA LEU A 16 6.89 10.14 1.17
C LEU A 16 5.90 9.69 2.24
N THR A 17 5.76 10.44 3.33
CA THR A 17 4.78 10.13 4.40
C THR A 17 3.34 10.21 3.87
N THR A 18 3.08 11.19 2.99
CA THR A 18 1.76 11.37 2.36
C THR A 18 1.47 10.24 1.36
N LEU A 19 2.46 9.81 0.58
CA LEU A 19 2.38 8.67 -0.32
C LEU A 19 2.09 7.36 0.44
N ILE A 20 2.80 7.09 1.53
CA ILE A 20 2.56 5.91 2.37
C ILE A 20 1.13 5.90 2.90
N GLN A 21 0.63 7.05 3.38
CA GLN A 21 -0.75 7.16 3.84
C GLN A 21 -1.78 6.99 2.71
N ALA A 22 -1.49 7.52 1.52
CA ALA A 22 -2.34 7.35 0.35
C ALA A 22 -2.44 5.87 -0.05
N ILE A 23 -1.30 5.18 -0.11
CA ILE A 23 -1.23 3.73 -0.39
C ILE A 23 -2.00 2.93 0.65
N GLN A 24 -1.80 3.22 1.94
CA GLN A 24 -2.54 2.56 3.03
C GLN A 24 -4.06 2.74 2.89
N ARG A 25 -4.52 3.92 2.44
CA ARG A 25 -5.95 4.17 2.15
C ARG A 25 -6.45 3.40 0.92
N CYS A 26 -5.62 3.28 -0.13
CA CYS A 26 -5.95 2.48 -1.31
C CYS A 26 -6.13 1.01 -0.96
N ILE A 27 -5.24 0.47 -0.12
CA ILE A 27 -5.27 -0.92 0.34
C ILE A 27 -6.39 -1.16 1.36
N ALA A 28 -6.70 -0.16 2.19
CA ALA A 28 -7.79 -0.22 3.17
C ALA A 28 -9.19 -0.08 2.53
N THR A 29 -9.35 -0.31 1.23
CA THR A 29 -10.66 -0.28 0.58
C THR A 29 -11.55 -1.35 1.18
N THR A 30 -12.41 -0.87 2.06
CA THR A 30 -13.30 -1.59 2.96
C THR A 30 -14.33 -2.39 2.19
N ASP A 31 -14.42 -3.68 2.52
CA ASP A 31 -15.58 -4.52 2.28
C ASP A 31 -16.83 -3.75 2.72
N ASN A 32 -17.70 -3.36 1.78
CA ASN A 32 -18.96 -2.69 2.12
C ASN A 32 -19.95 -3.77 2.57
N PRO A 33 -20.31 -3.85 3.86
CA PRO A 33 -21.18 -4.91 4.36
C PRO A 33 -22.63 -4.80 3.84
N PHE A 34 -22.97 -3.69 3.19
CA PHE A 34 -24.29 -3.43 2.61
C PHE A 34 -24.31 -3.47 1.07
N ALA A 35 -23.18 -3.81 0.42
CA ALA A 35 -23.17 -3.97 -1.02
C ALA A 35 -23.90 -5.26 -1.42
N SER A 36 -24.82 -5.16 -2.37
CA SER A 36 -25.54 -6.33 -2.93
C SER A 36 -24.61 -7.32 -3.63
N GLU A 37 -23.49 -6.81 -4.16
CA GLU A 37 -22.38 -7.57 -4.69
C GLU A 37 -21.10 -7.05 -4.02
N LYS A 38 -20.31 -7.96 -3.44
CA LYS A 38 -19.00 -7.57 -2.88
C LYS A 38 -18.09 -7.16 -4.03
N PRO A 39 -17.67 -5.88 -4.12
CA PRO A 39 -16.73 -5.48 -5.16
C PRO A 39 -15.40 -6.20 -4.96
N ASP A 40 -14.73 -6.59 -6.05
CA ASP A 40 -13.38 -7.16 -5.98
C ASP A 40 -12.42 -6.12 -5.40
N THR A 41 -12.08 -6.26 -4.12
CA THR A 41 -11.24 -5.32 -3.35
C THR A 41 -9.86 -5.17 -4.00
N ARG A 42 -9.39 -6.22 -4.68
CA ARG A 42 -8.19 -6.19 -5.52
C ARG A 42 -8.30 -5.20 -6.67
N GLN A 43 -9.39 -5.26 -7.45
CA GLN A 43 -9.58 -4.38 -8.61
C GLN A 43 -9.75 -2.92 -8.15
N LEU A 44 -10.46 -2.69 -7.04
CA LEU A 44 -10.57 -1.36 -6.45
C LEU A 44 -9.21 -0.83 -6.00
N THR A 45 -8.39 -1.66 -5.39
CA THR A 45 -7.02 -1.30 -5.00
C THR A 45 -6.19 -0.94 -6.23
N ILE A 46 -6.21 -1.76 -7.27
CA ILE A 46 -5.48 -1.49 -8.53
C ILE A 46 -5.90 -0.15 -9.14
N ASN A 47 -7.21 0.07 -9.29
CA ASN A 47 -7.73 1.33 -9.84
C ASN A 47 -7.35 2.56 -8.99
N ALA A 48 -7.27 2.40 -7.67
CA ALA A 48 -6.86 3.47 -6.77
C ALA A 48 -5.36 3.77 -6.89
N ILE A 49 -4.53 2.73 -7.04
CA ILE A 49 -3.08 2.86 -7.27
C ILE A 49 -2.79 3.50 -8.65
N GLU A 50 -3.55 3.15 -9.69
CA GLU A 50 -3.45 3.80 -11.01
C GLU A 50 -3.77 5.31 -10.96
N ARG A 51 -4.62 5.76 -10.03
CA ARG A 51 -4.82 7.20 -9.84
C ARG A 51 -3.58 7.87 -9.24
N LEU A 52 -2.89 7.19 -8.33
CA LEU A 52 -1.66 7.70 -7.72
C LEU A 52 -0.51 7.81 -8.73
N THR A 53 -0.47 6.99 -9.78
CA THR A 53 0.56 7.14 -10.84
C THR A 53 0.44 8.45 -11.62
N GLY A 54 -0.70 9.16 -11.52
CA GLY A 54 -0.84 10.52 -12.08
C GLY A 54 -0.19 11.61 -11.22
N GLU A 55 0.10 11.33 -9.95
CA GLU A 55 0.62 12.29 -8.97
C GLU A 55 2.04 11.94 -8.49
N TYR A 56 2.39 10.65 -8.48
CA TYR A 56 3.63 10.11 -7.95
C TYR A 56 4.35 9.22 -8.97
N CYS A 57 5.67 9.13 -8.86
CA CYS A 57 6.47 8.23 -9.69
C CYS A 57 6.12 6.76 -9.40
N THR A 58 5.98 5.96 -10.46
CA THR A 58 5.71 4.51 -10.35
C THR A 58 6.74 3.77 -9.50
N ALA A 59 8.01 4.20 -9.54
CA ALA A 59 9.07 3.62 -8.71
C ALA A 59 8.81 3.84 -7.21
N ASP A 60 8.46 5.07 -6.81
CA ASP A 60 8.18 5.42 -5.42
C ASP A 60 6.93 4.70 -4.89
N ILE A 61 5.89 4.62 -5.73
CA ILE A 61 4.67 3.85 -5.42
C ILE A 61 5.02 2.37 -5.21
N THR A 62 5.84 1.79 -6.08
CA THR A 62 6.26 0.38 -5.98
C THR A 62 7.09 0.14 -4.71
N THR A 63 8.02 1.03 -4.39
CA THR A 63 8.81 0.94 -3.15
C THR A 63 7.92 1.02 -1.92
N ALA A 64 6.96 1.95 -1.89
CA ALA A 64 6.05 2.10 -0.77
C ALA A 64 5.08 0.91 -0.63
N LEU A 65 4.56 0.37 -1.75
CA LEU A 65 3.76 -0.86 -1.75
C LEU A 65 4.57 -2.07 -1.25
N THR A 66 5.83 -2.18 -1.64
CA THR A 66 6.72 -3.27 -1.21
C THR A 66 6.99 -3.19 0.30
N ALA A 67 7.30 -2.00 0.81
CA ALA A 67 7.48 -1.79 2.24
C ALA A 67 6.21 -2.12 3.05
N GLU A 68 5.03 -1.77 2.54
CA GLU A 68 3.76 -2.10 3.17
C GLU A 68 3.47 -3.61 3.11
N ALA A 69 3.79 -4.31 2.02
CA ALA A 69 3.68 -5.76 1.91
C ALA A 69 4.60 -6.49 2.91
N GLU A 70 5.84 -6.03 3.09
CA GLU A 70 6.75 -6.56 4.10
C GLU A 70 6.21 -6.36 5.52
N ARG A 71 5.70 -5.15 5.80
CA ARG A 71 5.05 -4.83 7.08
C ARG A 71 3.89 -5.77 7.37
N LEU A 72 2.99 -5.96 6.40
CA LEU A 72 1.82 -6.84 6.51
C LEU A 72 2.20 -8.33 6.65
N THR A 73 3.26 -8.76 5.97
CA THR A 73 3.78 -10.14 6.08
C THR A 73 4.19 -10.47 7.52
N GLY A 74 4.80 -9.51 8.24
CA GLY A 74 5.14 -9.67 9.65
C GLY A 74 3.95 -9.98 10.57
N PHE A 75 2.77 -9.46 10.26
CA PHE A 75 1.54 -9.70 11.03
C PHE A 75 0.87 -11.04 10.67
N THR A 76 1.00 -11.50 9.43
CA THR A 76 0.26 -12.68 8.93
C THR A 76 1.01 -14.01 9.15
N GLN A 77 2.32 -13.99 9.40
CA GLN A 77 3.11 -15.21 9.60
C GLN A 77 3.04 -15.81 11.02
N ARG A 78 2.57 -15.06 12.03
CA ARG A 78 2.66 -15.46 13.46
C ARG A 78 1.29 -15.69 14.13
N CYS A 79 0.38 -16.40 13.47
CA CYS A 79 -0.93 -16.73 14.03
C CYS A 79 -0.88 -18.08 14.77
N GLY A 80 -0.64 -18.07 16.09
CA GLY A 80 -0.54 -19.30 16.90
C GLY A 80 -1.87 -19.97 17.27
N GLY A 81 -3.02 -19.36 16.92
CA GLY A 81 -4.34 -19.89 17.25
C GLY A 81 -5.46 -19.30 16.37
N MET A 82 -6.65 -19.90 16.42
CA MET A 82 -7.78 -19.55 15.55
C MET A 82 -8.21 -18.09 15.65
N LEU A 83 -8.29 -17.53 16.86
CA LEU A 83 -8.61 -16.11 17.06
C LEU A 83 -7.54 -15.18 16.47
N ALA A 84 -6.26 -15.53 16.61
CA ALA A 84 -5.16 -14.77 16.01
C ALA A 84 -5.17 -14.86 14.47
N TYR A 85 -5.67 -15.97 13.92
CA TYR A 85 -5.88 -16.12 12.48
C TYR A 85 -7.03 -15.23 11.99
N GLU A 86 -8.18 -15.24 12.65
CA GLU A 86 -9.32 -14.38 12.29
C GLU A 86 -8.98 -12.89 12.34
N LEU A 87 -8.28 -12.46 13.40
CA LEU A 87 -7.78 -11.08 13.51
C LEU A 87 -6.75 -10.74 12.41
N SER A 88 -6.09 -11.74 11.83
CA SER A 88 -5.13 -11.55 10.73
C SER A 88 -5.78 -11.45 9.35
N LEU A 89 -7.05 -11.87 9.19
CA LEU A 89 -7.72 -11.93 7.89
C LEU A 89 -7.69 -10.60 7.12
N PRO A 90 -7.99 -9.44 7.74
CA PRO A 90 -7.92 -8.15 7.04
C PRO A 90 -6.49 -7.83 6.57
N TYR A 91 -5.47 -8.19 7.35
CA TYR A 91 -4.07 -7.97 6.98
C TYR A 91 -3.61 -8.91 5.86
N ARG A 92 -4.18 -10.12 5.78
CA ARG A 92 -3.93 -11.07 4.68
C ARG A 92 -4.57 -10.58 3.38
N GLU A 93 -5.78 -10.05 3.45
CA GLU A 93 -6.44 -9.44 2.30
C GLU A 93 -5.69 -8.20 1.82
N ALA A 94 -5.30 -7.31 2.73
CA ALA A 94 -4.45 -6.17 2.42
C ALA A 94 -3.13 -6.59 1.74
N LEU A 95 -2.47 -7.64 2.25
CA LEU A 95 -1.24 -8.18 1.65
C LEU A 95 -1.48 -8.72 0.23
N TYR A 96 -2.58 -9.45 0.04
CA TYR A 96 -2.99 -9.93 -1.28
C TYR A 96 -3.18 -8.77 -2.27
N ASN A 97 -3.87 -7.71 -1.85
CA ASN A 97 -4.12 -6.52 -2.66
C ASN A 97 -2.83 -5.75 -2.98
N CYS A 98 -1.90 -5.61 -2.03
CA CYS A 98 -0.57 -5.03 -2.26
C CYS A 98 0.19 -5.78 -3.36
N ASN A 99 0.27 -7.11 -3.24
CA ASN A 99 1.00 -7.94 -4.20
C ASN A 99 0.39 -7.88 -5.60
N ALA A 100 -0.94 -7.83 -5.70
CA ALA A 100 -1.63 -7.67 -6.96
C ALA A 100 -1.34 -6.30 -7.62
N ALA A 101 -1.33 -5.21 -6.83
CA ALA A 101 -0.99 -3.89 -7.32
C ALA A 101 0.47 -3.79 -7.79
N ILE A 102 1.42 -4.38 -7.05
CA ILE A 102 2.83 -4.45 -7.47
C ILE A 102 2.97 -5.19 -8.80
N ALA A 103 2.36 -6.37 -8.92
CA ALA A 103 2.40 -7.16 -10.15
C ALA A 103 1.77 -6.42 -11.35
N HIS A 104 0.73 -5.63 -11.10
CA HIS A 104 0.09 -4.79 -12.12
C HIS A 104 1.03 -3.68 -12.61
N LEU A 105 1.64 -2.92 -11.71
CA LEU A 105 2.59 -1.86 -12.05
C LEU A 105 3.82 -2.42 -12.80
N GLN A 106 4.31 -3.59 -12.40
CA GLN A 106 5.43 -4.25 -13.08
C GLN A 106 5.09 -4.63 -14.53
N LYS A 107 3.87 -5.14 -14.78
CA LYS A 107 3.41 -5.43 -16.15
C LYS A 107 3.34 -4.17 -16.99
N GLN A 108 2.76 -3.09 -16.44
CA GLN A 108 2.67 -1.81 -17.15
C GLN A 108 4.03 -1.21 -17.50
N SER A 109 5.07 -1.47 -16.70
CA SER A 109 6.43 -0.99 -16.98
C SER A 109 7.21 -1.81 -18.01
N ALA A 110 6.70 -3.00 -18.39
CA ALA A 110 7.34 -3.91 -19.33
C ALA A 110 6.79 -3.80 -20.76
N ASP A 111 5.64 -3.14 -20.93
CA ASP A 111 5.01 -2.78 -22.22
C ASP A 111 5.45 -1.38 -22.68
#